data_AF-A0A7L3P452-F1
#
_entry.id   AF-A0A7L3P452-F1
#
_cell.length_a   1.000
_cell.length_b   1.000
_cell.length_c   1.000
_cell.angle_alpha   90.00
_cell.angle_beta   90.00
_cell.angle_gamma   90.00
#
_symmetry.space_group_name_H-M   'P 1'
#
loop_
_entity.id
_entity.type
_entity.pdbx_description
1 polymer ?
#
loop_
_entity_poly.entity_id
_entity_poly.type
_entity_poly.pdbx_seq_one_letter_code
_entity_poly.pdbx_strand_id
1 'polypeptide(L)'
;LHAQCSQSLQSPHMDLCHVPAAREKGWYLALMAPNIKGPNYAWLDPSRLYCHPQGLQDCVADLLQPFQGDPIDMVAGIDAMGFILGAAAAAVLHKGFLAIRKAGHLCVQTLAQPYTDYSGREKVMEVRTDVISAGEPGGAPVWRGLPLRAPGTYPQPLPPPGLRVLLVDQWVETGGTMRAAIELVERLGGPLRVPAGVAAICIEDSEGGRWIRERYKCSHCVPPRLQPRFDHHQ
;
A
#
# COMPACT_ATOMS: atom_id res chain seq x y z
N LEU A 1 -15.16 19.91 -51.36
CA LEU A 1 -16.10 19.28 -50.40
C LEU A 1 -15.44 19.26 -49.04
N HIS A 2 -15.63 20.35 -48.28
CA HIS A 2 -15.26 20.43 -46.87
C HIS A 2 -16.23 19.55 -46.07
N ALA A 3 -15.70 18.58 -45.32
CA ALA A 3 -16.43 17.93 -44.25
C ALA A 3 -15.69 18.24 -42.95
N GLN A 4 -16.30 19.09 -42.15
CA GLN A 4 -15.91 19.42 -40.78
C GLN A 4 -15.95 18.14 -39.95
N CYS A 5 -14.83 17.81 -39.31
CA CYS A 5 -14.80 16.80 -38.26
C CYS A 5 -14.00 17.35 -37.08
N SER A 6 -14.50 17.03 -35.88
CA SER A 6 -13.99 17.39 -34.56
C SER A 6 -14.29 18.81 -34.09
N GLN A 7 -15.49 19.00 -33.54
CA GLN A 7 -15.62 19.85 -32.36
C GLN A 7 -14.69 19.26 -31.29
N SER A 8 -13.60 19.97 -31.02
CA SER A 8 -12.72 19.70 -29.89
C SER A 8 -13.53 19.86 -28.61
N LEU A 9 -13.87 18.74 -27.97
CA LEU A 9 -14.15 18.73 -26.53
C LEU A 9 -12.86 19.15 -25.85
N GLN A 10 -12.71 20.44 -25.59
CA GLN A 10 -11.65 20.97 -24.74
C GLN A 10 -11.80 20.30 -23.38
N SER A 11 -10.97 19.28 -23.12
CA SER A 11 -10.80 18.78 -21.76
C SER A 11 -10.41 19.98 -20.89
N PRO A 12 -11.03 20.19 -19.72
CA PRO A 12 -10.65 21.29 -18.85
C PRO A 12 -9.14 21.22 -18.63
N HIS A 13 -8.44 22.32 -18.93
CA HIS A 13 -6.98 22.40 -18.82
C HIS A 13 -6.62 22.12 -17.35
N MET A 14 -6.22 20.88 -17.06
CA MET A 14 -5.91 20.45 -15.70
C MET A 14 -4.59 21.11 -15.29
N ASP A 15 -4.65 22.04 -14.34
CA ASP A 15 -3.45 22.66 -13.76
C ASP A 15 -2.78 21.67 -12.80
N LEU A 16 -1.96 20.78 -13.37
CA LEU A 16 -1.15 19.79 -12.66
C LEU A 16 -0.08 20.42 -11.73
N CYS A 17 0.07 21.74 -11.75
CA CYS A 17 1.07 22.45 -10.97
C CYS A 17 0.47 23.21 -9.78
N HIS A 18 -0.86 23.32 -9.69
CA HIS A 18 -1.51 24.01 -8.59
C HIS A 18 -1.28 23.26 -7.27
N VAL A 19 -0.73 23.97 -6.28
CA VAL A 19 -0.53 23.46 -4.92
C VAL A 19 -1.52 24.17 -3.98
N PRO A 20 -2.42 23.45 -3.29
CA PRO A 20 -3.36 24.06 -2.36
C PRO A 20 -2.68 24.88 -1.26
N ALA A 21 -3.26 26.02 -0.90
CA ALA A 21 -2.78 26.84 0.21
C ALA A 21 -3.05 26.18 1.58
N ALA A 22 -4.23 25.59 1.76
CA ALA A 22 -4.59 24.84 2.96
C ALA A 22 -3.95 23.44 2.95
N ARG A 23 -3.36 23.02 4.08
CA ARG A 23 -2.61 21.76 4.24
C ARG A 23 -3.30 20.81 5.22
N GLU A 24 -4.61 20.64 5.07
CA GLU A 24 -5.33 19.62 5.83
C GLU A 24 -4.97 18.19 5.36
N LYS A 25 -5.37 17.17 6.14
CA LYS A 25 -5.14 15.76 5.79
C LYS A 25 -5.56 15.48 4.35
N GLY A 26 -4.65 14.88 3.57
CA GLY A 26 -4.91 14.56 2.16
C GLY A 26 -4.85 15.75 1.20
N TRP A 27 -4.35 16.94 1.58
CA TRP A 27 -4.22 18.09 0.66
C TRP A 27 -3.44 17.75 -0.62
N TYR A 28 -2.45 16.86 -0.49
CA TYR A 28 -1.58 16.40 -1.57
C TYR A 28 -2.29 15.52 -2.61
N LEU A 29 -3.51 15.03 -2.32
CA LEU A 29 -4.33 14.29 -3.30
C LEU A 29 -4.65 15.16 -4.53
N ALA A 30 -4.72 16.48 -4.35
CA ALA A 30 -4.92 17.43 -5.44
C ALA A 30 -3.75 17.44 -6.46
N LEU A 31 -2.56 16.97 -6.06
CA LEU A 31 -1.38 16.88 -6.92
C LEU A 31 -1.37 15.64 -7.82
N MET A 32 -2.27 14.67 -7.59
CA MET A 32 -2.34 13.44 -8.40
C MET A 32 -2.88 13.73 -9.81
N ALA A 33 -2.49 12.93 -10.79
CA ALA A 33 -2.85 13.11 -12.19
C ALA A 33 -3.60 11.89 -12.78
N PRO A 34 -4.88 12.01 -13.16
CA PRO A 34 -5.78 13.06 -12.73
C PRO A 34 -6.01 13.00 -11.21
N ASN A 35 -6.62 14.04 -10.66
CA ASN A 35 -6.95 14.12 -9.23
C ASN A 35 -8.38 13.65 -8.91
N ILE A 36 -9.14 13.27 -9.94
CA ILE A 36 -10.43 12.60 -9.86
C ILE A 36 -10.44 11.45 -10.86
N LYS A 37 -11.06 10.33 -10.50
CA LYS A 37 -11.29 9.30 -11.51
C LYS A 37 -12.39 9.79 -12.46
N GLY A 38 -12.38 9.36 -13.71
CA GLY A 38 -13.49 9.61 -14.64
C GLY A 38 -13.64 8.52 -15.70
N PRO A 39 -14.64 8.60 -16.60
CA PRO A 39 -14.82 7.63 -17.67
C PRO A 39 -13.59 7.50 -18.58
N ASN A 40 -12.77 8.56 -18.68
CA ASN A 40 -11.53 8.58 -19.44
C ASN A 40 -10.29 8.22 -18.61
N TYR A 41 -10.42 8.11 -17.29
CA TYR A 41 -9.32 7.95 -16.35
C TYR A 41 -9.70 6.97 -15.25
N ALA A 42 -9.55 5.68 -15.55
CA ALA A 42 -9.87 4.59 -14.63
C ALA A 42 -8.96 4.55 -13.37
N TRP A 43 -7.82 5.24 -13.40
CA TRP A 43 -6.83 5.28 -12.33
C TRP A 43 -6.22 6.67 -12.15
N LEU A 44 -5.70 6.91 -10.96
CA LEU A 44 -5.01 8.14 -10.60
C LEU A 44 -3.53 7.88 -10.45
N ASP A 45 -2.71 8.77 -11.01
CA ASP A 45 -1.26 8.71 -10.92
C ASP A 45 -0.75 9.57 -9.75
N PRO A 46 -0.22 8.95 -8.68
CA PRO A 46 0.40 9.67 -7.58
C PRO A 46 1.83 10.15 -7.88
N SER A 47 2.38 9.89 -9.07
CA SER A 47 3.76 10.27 -9.41
C SER A 47 4.06 11.74 -9.15
N ARG A 48 3.12 12.64 -9.47
CA ARG A 48 3.30 14.07 -9.25
C ARG A 48 3.25 14.48 -7.77
N LEU A 49 2.45 13.77 -6.95
CA LEU A 49 2.50 13.91 -5.50
C LEU A 49 3.90 13.57 -4.98
N TYR A 50 4.51 12.48 -5.47
CA TYR A 50 5.83 12.03 -5.04
C TYR A 50 6.94 13.05 -5.36
N CYS A 51 6.78 13.83 -6.43
CA CYS A 51 7.71 14.89 -6.79
C CYS A 51 7.67 16.11 -5.84
N HIS A 52 6.60 16.27 -5.05
CA HIS A 52 6.46 17.40 -4.13
C HIS A 52 7.01 17.01 -2.74
N PRO A 53 8.11 17.63 -2.24
CA PRO A 53 8.80 17.18 -1.02
C PRO A 53 7.87 17.09 0.21
N GLN A 54 7.12 18.15 0.49
CA GLN A 54 6.16 18.17 1.60
C GLN A 54 4.98 17.22 1.36
N GLY A 55 4.58 17.01 0.10
CA GLY A 55 3.41 16.19 -0.23
C GLY A 55 3.68 14.72 0.03
N LEU A 56 4.86 14.24 -0.36
CA LEU A 56 5.32 12.89 -0.03
C LEU A 56 5.48 12.71 1.49
N GLN A 57 6.08 13.67 2.18
CA GLN A 57 6.28 13.60 3.64
C GLN A 57 4.94 13.54 4.39
N ASP A 58 4.01 14.44 4.07
CA ASP A 58 2.69 14.47 4.71
C ASP A 58 1.87 13.23 4.36
N CYS A 59 1.97 12.73 3.12
CA CYS A 59 1.32 11.48 2.72
C CYS A 59 1.82 10.30 3.56
N VAL A 60 3.14 10.15 3.71
CA VAL A 60 3.70 9.07 4.53
C VAL A 60 3.35 9.25 6.00
N ALA A 61 3.35 10.48 6.52
CA ALA A 61 2.94 10.76 7.90
C ALA A 61 1.47 10.38 8.15
N ASP A 62 0.56 10.75 7.24
CA ASP A 62 -0.86 10.39 7.30
C ASP A 62 -1.07 8.87 7.23
N LEU A 63 -0.31 8.16 6.38
CA LEU A 63 -0.37 6.70 6.28
C LEU A 63 0.06 6.03 7.58
N LEU A 64 1.09 6.55 8.25
CA LEU A 64 1.65 5.97 9.47
C LEU A 64 0.92 6.39 10.75
N GLN A 65 0.17 7.50 10.73
CA GLN A 65 -0.47 8.06 11.92
C GLN A 65 -1.31 7.02 12.70
N PRO A 66 -2.18 6.20 12.06
CA PRO A 66 -2.95 5.21 12.79
C PRO A 66 -2.11 4.11 13.45
N PHE A 67 -0.89 3.87 12.97
CA PHE A 67 0.01 2.83 13.46
C PHE A 67 1.03 3.33 14.49
N GLN A 68 0.92 4.58 14.96
CA GLN A 68 1.80 5.10 16.00
C GLN A 68 1.70 4.26 17.28
N GLY A 69 2.85 3.77 17.75
CA GLY A 69 2.94 2.88 18.91
C GLY A 69 2.63 1.41 18.63
N ASP A 70 2.17 1.07 17.42
CA ASP A 70 1.98 -0.32 17.04
C ASP A 70 3.33 -1.02 16.83
N PRO A 71 3.44 -2.31 17.20
CA PRO A 71 4.62 -3.08 16.89
C PRO A 71 4.66 -3.42 15.40
N ILE A 72 5.62 -2.83 14.69
CA ILE A 72 5.93 -3.10 13.28
C ILE A 72 7.39 -3.55 13.19
N ASP A 73 7.63 -4.70 12.57
CA ASP A 73 8.98 -5.25 12.37
C ASP A 73 9.53 -4.97 10.97
N MET A 74 8.62 -4.90 9.99
CA MET A 74 8.94 -4.83 8.58
C MET A 74 7.83 -4.06 7.87
N VAL A 75 8.18 -3.29 6.84
CA VAL A 75 7.21 -2.74 5.89
C VAL A 75 7.30 -3.54 4.61
N ALA A 76 6.18 -3.98 4.06
CA ALA A 76 6.13 -4.63 2.76
C ALA A 76 5.41 -3.75 1.75
N GLY A 77 6.05 -3.50 0.61
CA GLY A 77 5.47 -2.75 -0.49
C GLY A 77 5.06 -3.67 -1.62
N ILE A 78 3.94 -3.36 -2.29
CA ILE A 78 3.43 -4.10 -3.44
C ILE A 78 3.91 -3.44 -4.74
N ASP A 79 4.31 -4.26 -5.71
CA ASP A 79 4.92 -3.84 -6.97
C ASP A 79 3.97 -3.03 -7.88
N ALA A 80 4.37 -1.90 -8.46
CA ALA A 80 5.66 -1.19 -8.28
C ALA A 80 5.52 0.04 -7.38
N MET A 81 4.36 0.72 -7.47
CA MET A 81 4.18 2.02 -6.85
C MET A 81 4.11 1.94 -5.33
N GLY A 82 3.64 0.83 -4.77
CA GLY A 82 3.71 0.56 -3.33
C GLY A 82 5.15 0.51 -2.81
N PHE A 83 6.18 0.32 -3.65
CA PHE A 83 7.57 0.41 -3.22
C PHE A 83 7.98 1.83 -2.84
N ILE A 84 7.45 2.85 -3.51
CA ILE A 84 7.81 4.24 -3.23
C ILE A 84 7.34 4.62 -1.83
N LEU A 85 6.05 4.43 -1.56
CA LEU A 85 5.44 4.72 -0.27
C LEU A 85 5.95 3.76 0.81
N GLY A 86 6.07 2.47 0.50
CA GLY A 86 6.53 1.46 1.45
C GLY A 86 7.98 1.67 1.87
N ALA A 87 8.89 2.02 0.94
CA ALA A 87 10.28 2.33 1.29
C ALA A 87 10.38 3.63 2.11
N ALA A 88 9.59 4.66 1.77
CA ALA A 88 9.54 5.89 2.55
C ALA A 88 9.00 5.63 3.97
N ALA A 89 7.93 4.84 4.10
CA ALA A 89 7.39 4.42 5.38
C ALA A 89 8.39 3.59 6.20
N ALA A 90 9.10 2.65 5.57
CA ALA A 90 10.15 1.86 6.21
C ALA A 90 11.27 2.74 6.77
N ALA A 91 11.69 3.75 6.01
CA ALA A 91 12.71 4.70 6.43
C ALA A 91 12.26 5.53 7.65
N VAL A 92 11.02 6.03 7.66
CA VAL A 92 10.43 6.77 8.80
C VAL A 92 10.31 5.88 10.05
N LEU A 93 9.91 4.62 9.89
CA LEU A 93 9.79 3.68 11.00
C LEU A 93 11.14 3.06 11.44
N HIS A 94 12.23 3.36 10.73
CA HIS A 94 13.54 2.71 10.90
C HIS A 94 13.45 1.17 10.84
N LYS A 95 12.71 0.64 9.85
CA LYS A 95 12.52 -0.80 9.62
C LYS A 95 13.08 -1.23 8.27
N GLY A 96 13.21 -2.54 8.10
CA GLY A 96 13.48 -3.12 6.79
C GLY A 96 12.30 -2.95 5.84
N PHE A 97 12.57 -3.18 4.56
CA PHE A 97 11.58 -3.18 3.49
C PHE A 97 11.55 -4.55 2.78
N LEU A 98 10.35 -5.10 2.60
CA LEU A 98 10.09 -6.36 1.89
C LEU A 98 9.32 -6.08 0.59
N ALA A 99 9.93 -6.42 -0.55
CA ALA A 99 9.25 -6.30 -1.83
C ALA A 99 8.34 -7.51 -2.09
N ILE A 100 7.05 -7.25 -2.34
CA ILE A 100 6.11 -8.23 -2.92
C ILE A 100 5.99 -7.89 -4.41
N ARG A 101 6.47 -8.80 -5.27
CA ARG A 101 6.68 -8.55 -6.70
C ARG A 101 5.67 -9.27 -7.56
N LYS A 102 5.49 -8.81 -8.80
CA LYS A 102 4.89 -9.67 -9.84
C LYS A 102 5.81 -10.87 -10.08
N ALA A 103 5.23 -12.01 -10.46
CA ALA A 103 5.98 -13.25 -10.65
C ALA A 103 7.11 -13.13 -11.69
N GLY A 104 8.22 -13.83 -11.44
CA GLY A 104 9.36 -13.93 -12.36
C GLY A 104 10.39 -12.81 -12.23
N HIS A 105 10.29 -11.98 -11.19
CA HIS A 105 11.19 -10.85 -10.98
C HIS A 105 12.19 -11.04 -9.83
N LEU A 106 11.95 -11.98 -8.92
CA LEU A 106 12.86 -12.38 -7.85
C LEU A 106 13.75 -13.54 -8.31
N CYS A 107 15.07 -13.37 -8.20
CA CYS A 107 16.06 -14.37 -8.60
C CYS A 107 16.45 -15.31 -7.44
N VAL A 108 15.51 -15.58 -6.53
CA VAL A 108 15.70 -16.40 -5.32
C VAL A 108 14.50 -17.32 -5.13
N GLN A 109 14.52 -18.19 -4.11
CA GLN A 109 13.35 -18.98 -3.76
C GLN A 109 12.20 -18.06 -3.31
N THR A 110 11.00 -18.33 -3.84
CA THR A 110 9.80 -17.53 -3.59
C THR A 110 8.62 -18.37 -3.12
N LEU A 111 7.70 -17.72 -2.40
CA LEU A 111 6.29 -18.12 -2.35
C LEU A 111 5.54 -17.34 -3.41
N ALA A 112 4.61 -18.00 -4.10
CA ALA A 112 3.75 -17.40 -5.10
C ALA A 112 2.28 -17.47 -4.68
N GLN A 113 1.51 -16.48 -5.13
CA GLN A 113 0.08 -16.36 -4.90
C GLN A 113 -0.62 -15.84 -6.17
N PRO A 114 -1.56 -16.60 -6.75
CA PRO A 114 -2.39 -16.10 -7.84
C PRO A 114 -3.41 -15.08 -7.32
N TYR A 115 -3.79 -14.14 -8.18
CA TYR A 115 -4.84 -13.16 -7.92
C TYR A 115 -5.49 -12.70 -9.23
N THR A 116 -6.73 -12.25 -9.14
CA THR A 116 -7.44 -11.60 -10.25
C THR A 116 -7.28 -10.09 -10.14
N ASP A 117 -6.80 -9.44 -11.19
CA ASP A 117 -6.69 -7.98 -11.23
C ASP A 117 -8.03 -7.30 -11.58
N TYR A 118 -8.02 -5.96 -11.62
CA TYR A 118 -9.20 -5.16 -11.97
C TYR A 118 -9.73 -5.43 -13.39
N SER A 119 -8.90 -5.98 -14.29
CA SER A 119 -9.28 -6.34 -15.66
C SER A 119 -9.88 -7.75 -15.77
N GLY A 120 -10.00 -8.48 -14.66
CA GLY A 120 -10.48 -9.86 -14.64
C GLY A 120 -9.44 -10.89 -15.07
N ARG A 121 -8.17 -10.49 -15.23
CA ARG A 121 -7.09 -11.41 -15.65
C ARG A 121 -6.41 -12.00 -14.44
N GLU A 122 -6.11 -13.29 -14.52
CA GLU A 122 -5.28 -13.97 -13.53
C GLU A 122 -3.83 -13.52 -13.68
N LYS A 123 -3.23 -13.18 -12.56
CA LYS A 123 -1.83 -12.80 -12.41
C LYS A 123 -1.26 -13.50 -11.19
N VAL A 124 0.07 -13.51 -11.07
CA VAL A 124 0.76 -14.12 -9.95
C VAL A 124 1.69 -13.09 -9.33
N MET A 125 1.71 -13.06 -8.00
CA MET A 125 2.68 -12.32 -7.22
C MET A 125 3.55 -13.25 -6.41
N GLU A 126 4.72 -12.75 -6.01
CA GLU A 126 5.74 -13.51 -5.32
C GLU A 126 6.42 -12.70 -4.22
N VAL A 127 6.89 -13.41 -3.20
CA VAL A 127 7.72 -12.87 -2.13
C VAL A 127 8.87 -13.83 -1.85
N ARG A 128 10.06 -13.29 -1.60
CA ARG A 128 11.24 -14.09 -1.25
C ARG A 128 11.06 -14.81 0.09
N THR A 129 11.57 -16.03 0.22
CA THR A 129 11.42 -16.84 1.44
C THR A 129 12.60 -16.76 2.41
N ASP A 130 13.78 -16.42 1.90
CA ASP A 130 15.05 -16.40 2.62
C ASP A 130 15.18 -15.26 3.64
N VAL A 131 14.20 -14.35 3.70
CA VAL A 131 14.07 -13.32 4.74
C VAL A 131 13.64 -13.89 6.09
N ILE A 132 13.21 -15.15 6.14
CA ILE A 132 12.79 -15.84 7.35
C ILE A 132 13.83 -16.88 7.77
N SER A 133 14.05 -16.97 9.07
CA SER A 133 14.77 -18.08 9.70
C SER A 133 13.81 -18.86 10.60
N ALA A 134 14.00 -20.18 10.66
CA ALA A 134 13.43 -20.96 11.75
C ALA A 134 13.90 -20.33 13.07
N GLY A 135 12.98 -20.10 14.00
CA GLY A 135 13.34 -19.70 15.35
C GLY A 135 14.11 -20.83 16.05
N GLU A 136 14.33 -20.69 17.36
CA GLU A 136 14.79 -21.84 18.15
C GLU A 136 13.82 -23.03 18.00
N PRO A 137 14.25 -24.28 18.24
CA PRO A 137 13.37 -25.45 18.14
C PRO A 137 12.08 -25.26 18.95
N GLY A 138 10.92 -25.29 18.27
CA GLY A 138 9.60 -25.03 18.88
C GLY A 138 9.22 -23.54 19.01
N GLY A 139 10.11 -22.63 18.64
CA GLY A 139 9.91 -21.18 18.64
C GLY A 139 9.30 -20.62 17.36
N ALA A 140 8.73 -19.42 17.47
CA ALA A 140 8.16 -18.71 16.33
C ALA A 140 9.26 -18.32 15.31
N PRO A 141 8.98 -18.37 14.00
CA PRO A 141 9.96 -18.01 12.98
C PRO A 141 10.26 -16.49 13.01
N VAL A 142 11.53 -16.13 12.87
CA VAL A 142 12.04 -14.75 13.03
C VAL A 142 12.54 -14.17 11.71
N TRP A 143 12.66 -12.84 11.63
CA TRP A 143 13.33 -12.19 10.50
C TRP A 143 14.82 -12.51 10.52
N ARG A 144 15.34 -13.03 9.41
CA ARG A 144 16.77 -13.29 9.25
C ARG A 144 17.54 -11.97 9.25
N GLY A 145 18.55 -11.85 10.10
CA GLY A 145 19.43 -10.67 10.14
C GLY A 145 18.84 -9.44 10.83
N LEU A 146 17.63 -9.52 11.41
CA LEU A 146 17.15 -8.51 12.34
C LEU A 146 17.42 -9.00 13.77
N PRO A 147 17.97 -8.15 14.66
CA PRO A 147 18.16 -8.53 16.06
C PRO A 147 16.80 -8.92 16.67
N LEU A 148 16.80 -9.95 17.51
CA LEU A 148 15.66 -10.24 18.38
C LEU A 148 15.33 -8.95 19.15
N ARG A 149 14.04 -8.59 19.19
CA ARG A 149 13.57 -7.31 19.75
C ARG A 149 14.20 -7.08 21.13
N ALA A 150 14.94 -5.97 21.28
CA ALA A 150 15.60 -5.64 22.53
C ALA A 150 14.54 -5.46 23.66
N PRO A 151 14.75 -6.04 24.85
CA PRO A 151 13.87 -5.84 26.00
C PRO A 151 13.69 -4.34 26.29
N GLY A 152 12.45 -3.87 26.49
CA GLY A 152 12.16 -2.48 26.89
C GLY A 152 11.83 -1.49 25.76
N THR A 153 11.76 -1.93 24.50
CA THR A 153 11.45 -1.06 23.34
C THR A 153 9.95 -0.86 23.07
N TYR A 154 9.07 -1.52 23.81
CA TYR A 154 7.61 -1.43 23.67
C TYR A 154 6.92 -1.12 25.00
N PRO A 155 5.78 -0.41 24.99
CA PRO A 155 4.91 -0.33 26.14
C PRO A 155 4.47 -1.74 26.54
N GLN A 156 4.51 -2.05 27.84
CA GLN A 156 4.09 -3.35 28.36
C GLN A 156 2.56 -3.43 28.39
N PRO A 157 1.96 -4.60 28.06
CA PRO A 157 2.61 -5.88 27.76
C PRO A 157 3.15 -6.00 26.32
N LEU A 158 4.26 -6.72 26.16
CA LEU A 158 4.82 -7.12 24.86
C LEU A 158 3.74 -7.77 23.97
N PRO A 159 3.68 -7.43 22.67
CA PRO A 159 2.75 -8.08 21.75
C PRO A 159 3.07 -9.58 21.61
N PRO A 160 2.08 -10.43 21.28
CA PRO A 160 2.29 -11.85 21.05
C PRO A 160 3.42 -12.12 20.04
N PRO A 161 4.16 -13.24 20.18
CA PRO A 161 5.20 -13.63 19.23
C PRO A 161 4.65 -13.71 17.80
N GLY A 162 5.33 -13.09 16.84
CA GLY A 162 4.92 -13.09 15.44
C GLY A 162 5.58 -11.95 14.64
N LEU A 163 5.65 -12.11 13.32
CA LEU A 163 6.20 -11.06 12.45
C LEU A 163 5.09 -10.11 12.02
N ARG A 164 5.22 -8.85 12.40
CA ARG A 164 4.22 -7.81 12.14
C ARG A 164 4.67 -6.96 10.96
N VAL A 165 4.04 -7.24 9.83
CA VAL A 165 4.32 -6.55 8.56
C VAL A 165 3.27 -5.50 8.30
N LEU A 166 3.68 -4.25 8.10
CA LEU A 166 2.79 -3.23 7.55
C LEU A 166 2.78 -3.37 6.02
N LEU A 167 1.64 -3.71 5.45
CA LEU A 167 1.47 -3.76 4.00
C LEU A 167 1.15 -2.36 3.47
N VAL A 168 1.91 -1.92 2.47
CA VAL A 168 1.79 -0.59 1.88
C VAL A 168 1.57 -0.71 0.38
N ASP A 169 0.56 -0.01 -0.10
CA ASP A 169 0.37 0.23 -1.52
C ASP A 169 -0.05 1.67 -1.77
N GLN A 170 -0.16 2.07 -3.03
CA GLN A 170 -0.75 3.36 -3.37
C GLN A 170 -2.29 3.32 -3.36
N TRP A 171 -2.91 2.21 -3.78
CA TRP A 171 -4.32 2.15 -4.15
C TRP A 171 -4.85 0.73 -4.04
N VAL A 172 -5.90 0.56 -3.25
CA VAL A 172 -6.65 -0.69 -3.17
C VAL A 172 -7.97 -0.50 -3.92
N GLU A 173 -7.99 -0.93 -5.19
CA GLU A 173 -9.17 -0.87 -6.06
C GLU A 173 -10.13 -2.04 -5.77
N THR A 174 -10.00 -3.17 -6.48
CA THR A 174 -10.81 -4.38 -6.23
C THR A 174 -10.37 -5.17 -5.00
N GLY A 175 -9.22 -4.81 -4.42
CA GLY A 175 -8.57 -5.54 -3.32
C GLY A 175 -7.91 -6.86 -3.72
N GLY A 176 -7.94 -7.27 -4.99
CA GLY A 176 -7.32 -8.53 -5.43
C GLY A 176 -5.82 -8.61 -5.11
N THR A 177 -5.06 -7.57 -5.46
CA THR A 177 -3.62 -7.51 -5.21
C THR A 177 -3.30 -7.45 -3.71
N MET A 178 -3.98 -6.59 -2.96
CA MET A 178 -3.75 -6.49 -1.51
C MET A 178 -4.08 -7.79 -0.77
N ARG A 179 -5.16 -8.49 -1.14
CA ARG A 179 -5.51 -9.80 -0.54
C ARG A 179 -4.46 -10.86 -0.80
N ALA A 180 -3.96 -10.96 -2.03
CA ALA A 180 -2.90 -11.91 -2.33
C ALA A 180 -1.57 -11.56 -1.61
N ALA A 181 -1.29 -10.28 -1.39
CA ALA A 181 -0.14 -9.85 -0.58
C ALA A 181 -0.31 -10.22 0.90
N ILE A 182 -1.51 -10.05 1.46
CA ILE A 182 -1.89 -10.53 2.79
C ILE A 182 -1.64 -12.04 2.90
N GLU A 183 -2.17 -12.83 1.96
CA GLU A 183 -2.00 -14.30 1.95
C GLU A 183 -0.52 -14.71 1.85
N LEU A 184 0.27 -14.02 1.03
CA LEU A 184 1.72 -14.26 0.96
C LEU A 184 2.40 -14.02 2.30
N VAL A 185 2.09 -12.91 2.99
CA VAL A 185 2.68 -12.58 4.29
C VAL A 185 2.27 -13.58 5.36
N GLU A 186 1.00 -13.98 5.40
CA GLU A 186 0.48 -14.99 6.34
C GLU A 186 1.16 -16.34 6.09
N ARG A 187 1.35 -16.74 4.82
CA ARG A 187 2.03 -17.99 4.44
C ARG A 187 3.55 -17.95 4.65
N LEU A 188 4.19 -16.79 4.54
CA LEU A 188 5.66 -16.63 4.62
C LEU A 188 6.25 -17.10 5.95
N GLY A 189 5.46 -17.29 7.01
CA GLY A 189 5.92 -18.09 8.15
C GLY A 189 4.83 -18.55 9.10
N GLY A 190 3.72 -19.00 8.52
CA GLY A 190 2.74 -19.85 9.18
C GLY A 190 1.79 -19.13 10.15
N PRO A 191 1.04 -19.89 10.98
CA PRO A 191 -0.15 -19.43 11.71
C PRO A 191 0.09 -18.34 12.77
N LEU A 192 1.34 -17.97 13.04
CA LEU A 192 1.72 -16.91 13.98
C LEU A 192 1.98 -15.56 13.28
N ARG A 193 1.48 -15.39 12.06
CA ARG A 193 1.75 -14.20 11.25
C ARG A 193 0.47 -13.61 10.73
N VAL A 194 0.25 -12.38 11.14
CA VAL A 194 -0.83 -11.52 10.68
C VAL A 194 -0.23 -10.18 10.28
N PRO A 195 -0.67 -9.58 9.17
CA PRO A 195 -0.37 -8.19 8.88
C PRO A 195 -0.58 -7.31 10.12
N ALA A 196 0.37 -6.43 10.40
CA ALA A 196 0.20 -5.37 11.39
C ALA A 196 -0.96 -4.45 11.00
N GLY A 197 -1.17 -4.30 9.70
CA GLY A 197 -2.27 -3.59 9.07
C GLY A 197 -1.97 -3.34 7.59
N VAL A 198 -2.86 -2.56 6.98
CA VAL A 198 -2.78 -2.14 5.58
C VAL A 198 -2.78 -0.61 5.52
N ALA A 199 -1.88 -0.03 4.74
CA ALA A 199 -1.84 1.40 4.45
C ALA A 199 -1.87 1.62 2.94
N ALA A 200 -2.76 2.48 2.46
CA ALA A 200 -2.77 2.91 1.07
C ALA A 200 -3.27 4.34 0.92
N ILE A 201 -2.87 5.08 -0.12
CA ILE A 201 -3.40 6.44 -0.35
C ILE A 201 -4.92 6.39 -0.38
N CYS A 202 -5.47 5.43 -1.13
CA CYS A 202 -6.89 5.13 -1.15
C CYS A 202 -7.14 3.64 -0.97
N ILE A 203 -8.18 3.33 -0.22
CA ILE A 203 -8.85 2.03 -0.23
C ILE A 203 -10.26 2.33 -0.74
N GLU A 204 -10.70 1.70 -1.82
CA GLU A 204 -12.05 1.94 -2.34
C GLU A 204 -13.10 1.20 -1.51
N ASP A 205 -14.36 1.64 -1.60
CA ASP A 205 -15.51 0.88 -1.09
C ASP A 205 -15.93 -0.24 -2.06
N SER A 206 -14.95 -1.02 -2.51
CA SER A 206 -15.18 -2.27 -3.25
C SER A 206 -15.41 -3.43 -2.27
N GLU A 207 -15.87 -4.58 -2.78
CA GLU A 207 -15.99 -5.80 -1.96
C GLU A 207 -14.67 -6.15 -1.27
N GLY A 208 -13.55 -6.12 -2.00
CA GLY A 208 -12.23 -6.38 -1.43
C GLY A 208 -11.77 -5.29 -0.46
N GLY A 209 -12.07 -4.02 -0.76
CA GLY A 209 -11.76 -2.90 0.14
C GLY A 209 -12.49 -3.00 1.48
N ARG A 210 -13.79 -3.36 1.48
CA ARG A 210 -14.55 -3.64 2.71
C ARG A 210 -14.01 -4.84 3.45
N TRP A 211 -13.75 -5.94 2.75
CA TRP A 211 -13.19 -7.15 3.35
C TRP A 211 -11.90 -6.88 4.12
N ILE A 212 -11.02 -6.03 3.57
CA ILE A 212 -9.76 -5.62 4.20
C ILE A 212 -10.03 -4.79 5.46
N ARG A 213 -10.89 -3.76 5.37
CA ARG A 213 -11.23 -2.89 6.51
C ARG A 213 -11.89 -3.63 7.68
N GLU A 214 -12.67 -4.66 7.39
CA GLU A 214 -13.33 -5.50 8.40
C GLU A 214 -12.34 -6.39 9.18
N ARG A 215 -11.21 -6.76 8.56
CA ARG A 215 -10.28 -7.78 9.08
C ARG A 215 -8.97 -7.22 9.60
N TYR A 216 -8.52 -6.09 9.05
CA TYR A 216 -7.22 -5.52 9.36
C TYR A 216 -7.34 -4.06 9.71
N LYS A 217 -6.47 -3.61 10.62
CA LYS A 217 -6.29 -2.18 10.89
C LYS A 217 -5.84 -1.49 9.60
N CYS A 218 -6.57 -0.47 9.18
CA CYS A 218 -6.32 0.23 7.93
C CYS A 218 -5.96 1.70 8.14
N SER A 219 -5.09 2.22 7.27
CA SER A 219 -4.83 3.65 7.13
C SER A 219 -5.00 4.08 5.68
N HIS A 220 -5.61 5.24 5.48
CA HIS A 220 -5.69 5.89 4.18
C HIS A 220 -5.70 7.42 4.27
N CYS A 221 -5.33 8.03 3.15
CA CYS A 221 -5.17 9.48 3.01
C CYS A 221 -6.48 10.17 2.60
N VAL A 222 -7.37 9.46 1.89
CA VAL A 222 -8.65 10.00 1.39
C VAL A 222 -9.60 10.36 2.54
N PRO A 223 -9.99 11.65 2.70
CA PRO A 223 -11.01 12.05 3.67
C PRO A 223 -12.40 11.54 3.24
N PRO A 224 -13.33 11.27 4.19
CA PRO A 224 -14.66 10.73 3.88
C PRO A 224 -15.44 11.56 2.83
N ARG A 225 -15.31 12.90 2.88
CA ARG A 225 -15.95 13.82 1.93
C ARG A 225 -15.48 13.67 0.48
N LEU A 226 -14.29 13.10 0.27
CA LEU A 226 -13.72 12.87 -1.07
C LEU A 226 -13.86 11.41 -1.52
N GLN A 227 -14.16 10.47 -0.61
CA GLN A 227 -14.24 9.03 -0.90
C GLN A 227 -15.12 8.70 -2.13
N PRO A 228 -16.32 9.31 -2.32
CA PRO A 228 -17.15 9.02 -3.49
C PRO A 228 -16.52 9.38 -4.85
N ARG A 229 -15.46 10.21 -4.88
CA ARG A 229 -14.72 10.55 -6.11
C ARG A 229 -13.69 9.49 -6.52
N PHE A 230 -13.37 8.60 -5.58
CA PHE A 230 -12.31 7.62 -5.71
C PHE A 230 -12.85 6.20 -5.79
N ASP A 231 -14.01 5.95 -5.19
CA ASP A 231 -14.76 4.72 -5.39
C ASP A 231 -15.14 4.56 -6.86
N HIS A 232 -15.21 3.30 -7.30
CA HIS A 232 -15.56 2.89 -8.66
C HIS A 232 -16.61 3.79 -9.35
N HIS A 233 -16.32 4.10 -10.62
CA HIS A 233 -17.21 4.78 -11.55
C HIS A 233 -18.61 4.18 -11.54
N GLN A 234 -19.57 4.92 -10.99
CA GLN A 234 -20.84 5.06 -11.70
C GLN A 234 -20.65 6.08 -12.81
#